data_AF-A0A497L1Y2-F1
#
_entry.id   AF-A0A497L1Y2-F1
#
_cell.length_a   1.000
_cell.length_b   1.000
_cell.length_c   1.000
_cell.angle_alpha   90.00
_cell.angle_beta   90.00
_cell.angle_gamma   90.00
#
_symmetry.space_group_name_H-M   'P 1'
#
loop_
_entity.id
_entity.type
_entity.pdbx_description
1 polymer ?
#
loop_
_entity_poly.entity_id
_entity_poly.type
_entity_poly.pdbx_seq_one_letter_code
_entity_poly.pdbx_strand_id
1 'polypeptide(L)'
;QYGIPLVTPITGQPIPQILSAHGLARPIPDDLENLLRKAARLTAHLEKHRKDYHNKRALQMVEAKIHRLARYYKRKGILPPDWRYEPKAATVG
;
A
#
# COMPACT_ATOMS: atom_id res chain seq x y z
N GLN A 1 -8.17 17.20 18.07
CA GLN A 1 -7.08 17.42 17.09
C GLN A 1 -6.09 18.41 17.72
N TYR A 2 -4.78 18.18 17.62
CA TYR A 2 -3.75 18.92 18.37
C TYR A 2 -3.28 20.25 17.73
N GLY A 3 -3.96 20.77 16.70
CA GLY A 3 -3.63 22.07 16.10
C GLY A 3 -2.27 22.15 15.39
N ILE A 4 -1.62 21.01 15.11
CA ILE A 4 -0.31 20.95 14.44
C ILE A 4 -0.53 20.75 12.93
N PRO A 5 -0.26 21.77 12.08
CA PRO A 5 -0.48 21.65 10.64
C PRO A 5 0.63 20.85 9.93
N LEU A 6 1.88 20.95 10.41
CA LEU A 6 3.04 20.27 9.84
C LEU A 6 3.97 19.79 10.96
N VAL A 7 4.30 18.50 10.96
CA VAL A 7 5.17 17.89 11.98
C VAL A 7 6.65 18.20 11.72
N THR A 8 7.04 18.34 10.46
CA THR A 8 8.45 18.52 10.05
C THR A 8 9.09 19.81 10.57
N PRO A 9 8.45 21.00 10.51
CA PRO A 9 9.04 22.23 11.05
C PRO A 9 9.24 22.20 12.57
N ILE A 10 8.47 21.38 13.28
CA ILE A 10 8.49 21.29 14.75
C ILE A 10 9.52 20.26 15.22
N THR A 11 9.58 19.12 14.54
CA THR A 11 10.39 17.95 14.97
C THR A 11 11.70 17.81 14.19
N GLY A 12 11.88 18.57 13.11
CA GLY A 12 13.04 18.48 12.22
C GLY A 12 13.08 17.22 11.35
N GLN A 13 12.14 16.29 11.52
CA GLN A 13 12.11 15.00 10.83
C GLN A 13 10.70 14.67 10.29
N PRO A 14 10.59 13.96 9.16
CA PRO A 14 9.32 13.46 8.68
C PRO A 14 8.81 12.30 9.56
N ILE A 15 7.49 12.15 9.64
CA ILE A 15 6.81 11.12 10.45
C ILE A 15 7.40 9.71 10.30
N PRO A 16 7.73 9.20 9.09
CA PRO A 16 8.31 7.86 8.94
C PRO A 16 9.67 7.71 9.64
N GLN A 17 10.48 8.76 9.71
CA GLN A 17 11.77 8.71 10.42
C GLN A 17 11.55 8.67 11.94
N ILE A 18 10.61 9.46 12.45
CA ILE A 18 10.23 9.46 13.87
C ILE A 18 9.73 8.06 14.28
N LEU A 19 8.83 7.48 13.48
CA LEU A 19 8.31 6.13 13.75
C LEU A 19 9.41 5.07 13.73
N SER A 20 10.36 5.17 12.80
CA SER A 20 11.51 4.26 12.74
C SER A 20 12.45 4.41 13.94
N ALA A 21 12.76 5.64 14.33
CA ALA A 21 13.62 5.96 15.48
C ALA A 21 13.05 5.42 16.80
N HIS A 22 11.73 5.36 16.92
CA HIS A 22 11.05 4.81 18.11
C HIS A 22 10.70 3.32 17.99
N GLY A 23 11.15 2.62 16.95
CA GLY A 23 10.85 1.19 16.76
C GLY A 23 9.38 0.89 16.46
N LEU A 24 8.59 1.91 16.10
CA LEU A 24 7.16 1.83 15.78
C LEU A 24 6.90 1.75 14.27
N ALA A 25 7.94 1.64 13.45
CA ALA A 25 7.81 1.49 12.01
C ALA A 25 7.16 0.15 11.66
N ARG A 26 6.12 0.21 10.84
CA ARG A 26 5.48 -0.99 10.28
C ARG A 26 6.43 -1.64 9.26
N PRO A 27 6.41 -2.98 9.14
CA PRO A 27 7.22 -3.70 8.15
C PRO A 27 6.78 -3.40 6.70
N ILE A 28 5.53 -2.99 6.50
CA ILE A 28 4.99 -2.57 5.21
C ILE A 28 4.74 -1.06 5.28
N PRO A 29 5.23 -0.27 4.30
CA PRO A 29 4.92 1.15 4.20
C PRO A 29 3.41 1.44 4.10
N ASP A 30 2.95 2.48 4.78
CA ASP A 30 1.52 2.84 4.86
C ASP A 30 0.86 3.04 3.48
N ASP A 31 1.58 3.61 2.52
CA ASP A 31 1.08 3.85 1.17
C ASP A 31 0.83 2.53 0.41
N LEU A 32 1.72 1.56 0.55
CA LEU A 32 1.56 0.22 0.01
C LEU A 32 0.42 -0.52 0.72
N GLU A 33 0.34 -0.43 2.05
CA GLU A 33 -0.76 -1.02 2.83
C GLU A 33 -2.13 -0.50 2.38
N ASN A 34 -2.24 0.82 2.16
CA ASN A 34 -3.47 1.46 1.69
C ASN A 34 -3.89 0.96 0.29
N LEU A 35 -2.94 0.73 -0.61
CA LEU A 35 -3.23 0.17 -1.93
C LEU A 35 -3.64 -1.29 -1.85
N LEU A 36 -3.00 -2.10 -1.01
CA LEU A 36 -3.38 -3.50 -0.77
C LEU A 36 -4.81 -3.59 -0.23
N ARG A 37 -5.16 -2.75 0.76
CA ARG A 37 -6.54 -2.65 1.28
C ARG A 37 -7.54 -2.24 0.19
N LYS A 38 -7.17 -1.28 -0.67
CA LYS A 38 -8.02 -0.84 -1.79
C LYS A 38 -8.24 -1.96 -2.82
N ALA A 39 -7.17 -2.68 -3.18
CA ALA A 39 -7.25 -3.83 -4.08
C ALA A 39 -8.18 -4.91 -3.51
N ALA A 40 -8.02 -5.28 -2.23
CA ALA A 40 -8.86 -6.28 -1.58
C ALA A 40 -10.35 -5.91 -1.59
N ARG A 41 -10.69 -4.64 -1.37
CA ARG A 41 -12.08 -4.14 -1.45
C ARG A 41 -12.63 -4.21 -2.88
N LEU A 42 -11.84 -3.82 -3.88
CA LEU A 42 -12.22 -3.89 -5.29
C LEU A 42 -12.41 -5.34 -5.75
N THR A 43 -11.54 -6.26 -5.33
CA THR A 43 -11.70 -7.69 -5.62
C THR A 43 -13.00 -8.23 -5.05
N ALA A 44 -13.29 -7.97 -3.77
CA ALA A 44 -14.54 -8.40 -3.13
C ALA A 44 -15.81 -7.80 -3.78
N HIS A 45 -15.73 -6.56 -4.28
CA HIS A 45 -16.82 -5.95 -5.06
C HIS A 45 -17.02 -6.65 -6.40
N LEU A 46 -15.95 -6.92 -7.14
CA LEU A 46 -16.00 -7.56 -8.45
C LEU A 46 -16.38 -9.04 -8.40
N GLU A 47 -16.12 -9.74 -7.29
CA GLU A 47 -16.62 -11.10 -7.04
C GLU A 47 -18.16 -11.14 -7.07
N LYS A 48 -18.81 -10.13 -6.48
CA LYS A 48 -20.28 -9.97 -6.49
C LYS A 48 -20.80 -9.37 -7.80
N HIS A 49 -20.06 -8.44 -8.39
CA HIS A 49 -20.45 -7.67 -9.57
C HIS A 49 -19.48 -7.86 -10.74
N ARG A 50 -19.42 -9.09 -11.28
CA ARG A 50 -18.44 -9.49 -12.31
C ARG A 50 -18.49 -8.66 -13.62
N LYS A 51 -19.62 -8.02 -13.92
CA LYS A 51 -19.83 -7.18 -15.12
C LYS A 51 -19.47 -5.71 -14.92
N ASP A 52 -18.97 -5.33 -13.75
CA ASP A 52 -18.52 -3.96 -13.49
C ASP A 52 -17.14 -3.70 -14.11
N TYR A 53 -17.14 -3.38 -15.41
CA TYR A 53 -15.93 -3.14 -16.18
C TYR A 53 -15.16 -1.89 -15.72
N HIS A 54 -15.85 -0.90 -15.17
CA HIS A 54 -15.22 0.30 -14.65
C HIS A 54 -14.33 -0.04 -13.46
N ASN A 55 -14.86 -0.77 -12.48
CA ASN A 55 -14.09 -1.19 -11.32
C ASN A 55 -13.03 -2.25 -11.65
N LYS A 56 -13.24 -3.07 -12.70
CA LYS A 56 -12.20 -3.98 -13.21
C LYS A 56 -10.97 -3.21 -13.72
N ARG A 57 -11.18 -2.14 -14.49
CA ARG A 57 -10.09 -1.25 -14.92
C ARG A 57 -9.44 -0.54 -13.73
N ALA A 58 -10.24 -0.10 -12.76
CA ALA A 58 -9.72 0.52 -11.54
C ALA A 58 -8.82 -0.44 -10.75
N LEU A 59 -9.21 -1.72 -10.61
CA LEU A 59 -8.40 -2.75 -9.97
C LEU A 59 -7.05 -2.93 -10.68
N GLN A 60 -7.05 -3.06 -12.01
CA GLN A 60 -5.80 -3.20 -12.79
C GLN A 60 -4.85 -2.01 -12.58
N MET A 61 -5.37 -0.78 -12.51
CA MET A 61 -4.55 0.41 -12.24
C MET A 61 -3.96 0.39 -10.82
N VAL A 62 -4.74 -0.07 -9.83
CA VAL A 62 -4.28 -0.21 -8.44
C VAL A 62 -3.17 -1.28 -8.36
N GLU A 63 -3.35 -2.42 -9.01
CA GLU A 63 -2.36 -3.50 -9.05
C GLU A 63 -1.06 -3.05 -9.73
N ALA A 64 -1.15 -2.34 -10.86
CA ALA A 64 0.03 -1.77 -11.51
C ALA A 64 0.78 -0.79 -10.58
N LYS A 65 0.06 0.00 -9.78
CA LYS A 65 0.65 0.90 -8.78
C LYS A 65 1.32 0.13 -7.64
N ILE A 66 0.70 -0.94 -7.14
CA ILE A 66 1.27 -1.86 -6.14
C ILE A 66 2.59 -2.42 -6.65
N HIS A 67 2.63 -2.96 -7.88
CA HIS A 67 3.87 -3.50 -8.46
C HIS A 67 4.97 -2.45 -8.62
N ARG A 68 4.60 -1.20 -8.97
CA ARG A 68 5.57 -0.10 -9.08
C ARG A 68 6.17 0.26 -7.71
N LEU A 69 5.33 0.39 -6.68
CA LEU A 69 5.78 0.72 -5.33
C LEU A 69 6.57 -0.42 -4.68
N ALA A 70 6.13 -1.65 -4.85
CA ALA A 70 6.87 -2.82 -4.40
C ALA A 70 8.28 -2.85 -4.99
N ARG A 71 8.43 -2.61 -6.31
CA ARG A 71 9.77 -2.50 -6.94
C ARG A 71 10.59 -1.35 -6.38
N TYR A 72 9.97 -0.20 -6.10
CA TYR A 72 10.66 0.94 -5.49
C TYR A 72 11.17 0.60 -4.09
N TYR A 73 10.32 0.03 -3.23
CA TYR A 73 10.67 -0.31 -1.86
C TYR A 73 11.68 -1.46 -1.76
N LYS A 74 11.64 -2.42 -2.69
CA LYS A 74 12.70 -3.44 -2.84
C LYS A 74 14.04 -2.82 -3.19
N ARG A 75 14.10 -1.88 -4.14
CA ARG A 75 15.34 -1.16 -4.47
C ARG A 75 15.88 -0.31 -3.31
N LYS A 76 15.01 0.17 -2.43
CA LYS A 76 15.37 0.96 -1.24
C LYS A 76 15.74 0.09 -0.03
N GLY A 77 15.64 -1.23 -0.12
CA GLY A 77 15.91 -2.15 1.00
C GLY A 77 14.85 -2.10 2.10
N ILE A 78 13.68 -1.51 1.82
CA ILE A 78 12.58 -1.40 2.80
C ILE A 78 11.73 -2.68 2.79
N LEU A 79 11.52 -3.27 1.62
CA LEU A 79 10.84 -4.56 1.49
C LEU A 79 11.83 -5.68 1.19
N PRO A 80 11.56 -6.90 1.68
CA PRO A 80 12.31 -8.10 1.31
C PRO A 80 12.33 -8.31 -0.22
N PRO A 81 13.42 -8.80 -0.81
CA PRO A 81 13.55 -8.99 -2.26
C PRO A 81 12.55 -10.01 -2.83
N ASP A 82 12.23 -11.02 -2.01
CA ASP A 82 11.25 -12.08 -2.24
C ASP A 82 9.80 -11.61 -2.07
N TRP A 83 9.56 -10.39 -1.58
CA TRP A 83 8.21 -9.86 -1.43
C TRP A 83 7.48 -9.81 -2.78
N ARG A 84 6.29 -10.42 -2.81
CA ARG A 84 5.40 -10.51 -3.97
C ARG A 84 3.98 -10.15 -3.59
N TYR A 85 3.32 -9.42 -4.48
CA TYR A 85 1.88 -9.20 -4.40
C TYR A 85 1.16 -10.39 -5.04
N GLU A 86 0.27 -11.03 -4.27
CA GLU A 86 -0.60 -12.10 -4.73
C GLU A 86 -2.06 -11.62 -4.68
N PRO A 87 -2.75 -11.49 -5.83
CA PRO A 87 -4.16 -11.16 -5.83
C PRO A 87 -4.95 -12.31 -5.21
N LYS A 88 -5.92 -12.02 -4.32
CA LYS A 88 -6.83 -13.03 -3.75
C LYS A 88 -7.53 -13.89 -4.83
N ALA A 89 -7.81 -13.30 -5.99
CA ALA A 89 -8.41 -14.01 -7.11
C ALA A 89 -7.52 -15.13 -7.69
N ALA A 90 -6.20 -15.11 -7.45
CA ALA A 90 -5.26 -16.12 -7.89
C ALA A 90 -5.09 -17.27 -6.87
N THR A 91 -5.62 -17.14 -5.65
CA THR A 91 -5.50 -18.15 -4.58
C THR A 91 -6.62 -19.19 -4.64
N VAL A 92 -7.66 -18.97 -5.46
CA VAL A 92 -8.72 -19.96 -5.70
C VAL A 92 -8.35 -20.76 -6.94
N GLY A 93 -7.62 -21.85 -6.73
CA GLY A 93 -7.33 -22.92 -7.70
C GLY A 93 -7.63 -24.26 -7.06
#